data_AF-A0A9P6IXT4-F1
#
_entry.id   AF-A0A9P6IXT4-F1
#
_cell.length_a   1.000
_cell.length_b   1.000
_cell.length_c   1.000
_cell.angle_alpha   90.00
_cell.angle_beta   90.00
_cell.angle_gamma   90.00
#
_symmetry.space_group_name_H-M   'P 1'
#
loop_
_entity.id
_entity.type
_entity.pdbx_description
1 polymer ?
#
loop_
_entity_poly.entity_id
_entity_poly.type
_entity_poly.pdbx_seq_one_letter_code
_entity_poly.pdbx_strand_id
1 'polypeptide(L)'
;MPSPIEHQLHAQLQSRKARSLLRSLVIIPDSSADFSSNDFLGLARNPRLGARFLAELASFPTHAPPLGSTGSRLLDGNSRYAEDLERLIAHFHHAEAALIFNSG
;
A
#
# COMPACT_ATOMS: atom_id res chain seq x y z
N MET A 1 11.33 0.18 -38.32
CA MET A 1 12.33 -0.71 -37.69
C MET A 1 12.31 -0.44 -36.21
N PRO A 2 12.51 -1.45 -35.34
CA PRO A 2 12.57 -1.20 -33.91
C PRO A 2 13.72 -0.23 -33.59
N SER A 3 13.46 0.71 -32.71
CA SER A 3 14.44 1.64 -32.19
C SER A 3 15.55 0.92 -31.40
N PRO A 4 16.71 1.57 -31.18
CA PRO A 4 17.77 1.01 -30.34
C PRO A 4 17.28 0.64 -28.93
N ILE A 5 16.37 1.44 -28.34
CA ILE A 5 15.82 1.16 -27.01
C ILE A 5 14.92 -0.08 -27.01
N GLU A 6 14.09 -0.28 -28.04
CA GLU A 6 13.25 -1.48 -28.16
C GLU A 6 14.08 -2.76 -28.29
N HIS A 7 15.17 -2.72 -29.06
CA HIS A 7 16.12 -3.84 -29.14
C HIS A 7 16.76 -4.15 -27.79
N GLN A 8 17.17 -3.13 -27.03
CA GLN A 8 17.77 -3.30 -25.71
C GLN A 8 16.76 -3.88 -24.71
N LEU A 9 15.52 -3.37 -24.68
CA LEU A 9 14.45 -3.88 -23.83
C LEU A 9 14.14 -5.35 -24.16
N HIS A 10 14.08 -5.70 -25.45
CA HIS A 10 13.87 -7.08 -25.89
C HIS A 10 15.00 -8.00 -25.44
N ALA A 11 16.26 -7.60 -25.63
CA ALA A 11 17.42 -8.37 -25.19
C ALA A 11 17.43 -8.61 -23.66
N GLN A 12 17.05 -7.59 -22.87
CA GLN A 12 16.92 -7.72 -21.42
C GLN A 12 15.81 -8.70 -21.01
N LEU A 13 14.65 -8.67 -21.69
CA LEU A 13 13.57 -9.63 -21.45
C LEU A 13 14.00 -11.07 -21.79
N GLN A 14 14.69 -11.28 -22.92
CA GLN A 14 15.19 -12.61 -23.28
C GLN A 14 16.22 -13.13 -22.27
N SER A 15 17.12 -12.26 -21.79
CA SER A 15 18.08 -12.61 -20.73
C SER A 15 17.38 -13.04 -19.43
N ARG A 16 16.33 -12.32 -19.00
CA ARG A 16 15.53 -12.72 -17.83
C ARG A 16 14.80 -14.05 -18.05
N LYS A 17 14.25 -14.27 -19.25
CA LYS A 17 13.57 -15.51 -19.61
C LYS A 17 14.53 -16.71 -19.57
N ALA A 18 15.71 -16.57 -20.18
CA ALA A 18 16.74 -17.62 -20.18
C ALA A 18 17.22 -17.99 -18.77
N ARG A 19 17.18 -17.03 -17.83
CA ARG A 19 17.54 -17.22 -16.41
C ARG A 19 16.37 -17.64 -15.52
N SER A 20 15.19 -17.88 -16.07
CA SER A 20 13.96 -18.16 -15.28
C SER A 20 13.61 -17.07 -14.24
N LEU A 21 13.91 -15.81 -14.56
CA LEU A 21 13.62 -14.64 -13.72
C LEU A 21 12.44 -13.81 -14.24
N LEU A 22 11.82 -14.24 -15.35
CA LEU A 22 10.62 -13.60 -15.87
C LEU A 22 9.44 -13.90 -14.95
N ARG A 23 8.73 -12.86 -14.52
CA ARG A 23 7.57 -12.98 -13.63
C ARG A 23 6.32 -12.56 -14.38
N SER A 24 5.21 -13.18 -14.03
CA SER A 24 3.87 -12.82 -14.51
C SER A 24 2.95 -12.70 -13.31
N LEU A 25 2.04 -11.74 -13.37
CA LEU A 25 0.97 -11.64 -12.37
C LEU A 25 -0.03 -12.77 -12.62
N VAL A 26 -0.52 -13.36 -11.54
CA VAL A 26 -1.53 -14.42 -11.57
C VAL A 26 -2.67 -14.01 -10.66
N ILE A 27 -3.90 -14.33 -11.07
CA ILE A 27 -5.07 -14.23 -10.21
C ILE A 27 -5.20 -15.59 -9.54
N ILE A 28 -5.08 -15.61 -8.21
CA ILE A 28 -5.19 -16.84 -7.42
C ILE A 28 -6.68 -17.17 -7.26
N PRO A 29 -7.14 -18.40 -7.58
CA PRO A 29 -8.54 -18.80 -7.39
C PRO A 29 -8.93 -18.80 -5.90
N ASP A 30 -10.17 -18.41 -5.61
CA ASP A 30 -10.71 -18.32 -4.24
C ASP A 30 -10.72 -19.67 -3.48
N SER A 31 -10.70 -20.79 -4.21
CA SER A 31 -10.62 -22.14 -3.63
C SER A 31 -9.22 -22.54 -3.16
N SER A 32 -8.21 -21.70 -3.40
CA SER A 32 -6.82 -21.99 -3.06
C SER A 32 -6.54 -21.72 -1.59
N ALA A 33 -5.77 -22.60 -0.96
CA ALA A 33 -5.17 -22.29 0.33
C ALA A 33 -4.05 -21.26 0.17
N ASP A 34 -4.01 -20.26 1.05
CA ASP A 34 -3.05 -19.17 1.04
C ASP A 34 -1.80 -19.52 1.86
N PHE A 35 -0.66 -19.63 1.19
CA PHE A 35 0.64 -19.94 1.80
C PHE A 35 1.70 -18.85 1.55
N SER A 36 1.33 -17.73 0.92
CA SER A 36 2.30 -16.73 0.44
C SER A 36 1.90 -15.28 0.73
N SER A 37 0.69 -15.03 1.22
CA SER A 37 0.27 -13.69 1.61
C SER A 37 1.09 -13.16 2.79
N ASN A 38 1.31 -11.84 2.79
CA ASN A 38 1.86 -11.12 3.94
C ASN A 38 0.79 -10.71 4.96
N ASP A 39 -0.49 -11.07 4.75
CA ASP A 39 -1.58 -10.87 5.72
C ASP A 39 -1.53 -11.95 6.83
N PHE A 40 -0.43 -11.97 7.59
CA PHE A 40 -0.13 -13.00 8.59
C PHE A 40 -1.22 -13.20 9.65
N LEU A 41 -1.98 -12.14 9.95
CA LEU A 41 -3.03 -12.13 10.96
C LEU A 41 -4.44 -12.21 10.36
N GLY A 42 -4.57 -12.32 9.03
CA GLY A 42 -5.88 -12.36 8.36
C GLY A 42 -6.70 -11.06 8.52
N LEU A 43 -6.04 -9.93 8.79
CA LEU A 43 -6.71 -8.67 9.12
C LEU A 43 -7.37 -8.05 7.90
N ALA A 44 -6.84 -8.28 6.69
CA ALA A 44 -7.41 -7.73 5.46
C ALA A 44 -8.84 -8.23 5.19
N ARG A 45 -9.19 -9.41 5.72
CA ARG A 45 -10.52 -10.03 5.59
C ARG A 45 -11.33 -9.98 6.89
N ASN A 46 -10.85 -9.30 7.93
CA ASN A 46 -11.51 -9.28 9.22
C ASN A 46 -12.78 -8.39 9.18
N PRO A 47 -13.98 -8.95 9.35
CA PRO A 47 -15.23 -8.17 9.20
C PRO A 47 -15.39 -7.12 10.30
N ARG A 48 -14.86 -7.37 11.51
CA ARG A 48 -14.91 -6.41 12.61
C ARG A 48 -14.01 -5.21 12.35
N LEU A 49 -12.82 -5.43 11.80
CA LEU A 49 -11.91 -4.35 11.40
C LEU A 49 -12.52 -3.53 10.26
N GLY A 50 -13.10 -4.19 9.25
CA GLY A 50 -13.80 -3.52 8.15
C GLY A 50 -14.94 -2.64 8.64
N ALA A 51 -15.78 -3.14 9.56
CA ALA A 51 -16.86 -2.35 10.15
C ALA A 51 -16.35 -1.13 10.93
N ARG A 52 -15.26 -1.27 11.69
CA ARG A 52 -14.63 -0.15 12.41
C ARG A 52 -14.06 0.90 11.47
N PHE A 53 -13.41 0.49 10.39
CA PHE A 53 -12.90 1.41 9.36
C PHE A 53 -14.02 2.25 8.74
N LEU A 54 -15.14 1.61 8.36
CA LEU A 54 -16.28 2.33 7.78
C LEU A 54 -16.94 3.28 8.78
N ALA A 55 -17.04 2.88 10.05
CA ALA A 55 -17.56 3.74 11.11
C ALA A 55 -16.66 4.97 11.35
N GLU A 56 -15.34 4.78 11.39
CA GLU A 56 -14.36 5.88 11.50
C GLU A 56 -14.51 6.85 10.33
N LEU A 57 -14.55 6.32 9.10
CA LEU A 57 -14.71 7.12 7.88
C LEU A 57 -16.00 7.95 7.88
N ALA A 58 -17.10 7.38 8.39
CA ALA A 58 -18.39 8.06 8.51
C ALA A 58 -18.45 9.08 9.65
N SER A 59 -17.51 9.05 10.60
CA SER A 59 -17.50 9.95 11.76
C SER A 59 -16.99 11.36 11.44
N PHE A 60 -16.30 11.53 10.31
CA PHE A 60 -15.82 12.83 9.87
C PHE A 60 -16.99 13.76 9.47
N PRO A 61 -16.88 15.08 9.71
CA PRO A 61 -17.94 16.05 9.37
C PRO A 61 -18.34 16.03 7.88
N THR A 62 -19.45 16.70 7.54
CA THR A 62 -20.22 16.67 6.27
C THR A 62 -19.48 16.95 4.95
N HIS A 63 -18.16 17.13 4.99
CA HIS A 63 -17.27 16.89 3.87
C HIS A 63 -16.40 15.70 4.29
N ALA A 64 -16.82 14.49 3.90
CA ALA A 64 -16.13 13.21 4.15
C ALA A 64 -14.60 13.41 4.16
N PRO A 65 -13.83 12.67 4.99
CA PRO A 65 -12.39 12.91 5.03
C PRO A 65 -11.88 12.80 3.60
N PRO A 66 -11.11 13.80 3.12
CA PRO A 66 -10.79 13.86 1.71
C PRO A 66 -10.10 12.53 1.36
N LEU A 67 -10.63 11.83 0.35
CA LEU A 67 -10.14 10.50 -0.05
C LEU A 67 -8.65 10.50 -0.42
N GLY A 68 -8.06 11.68 -0.59
CA GLY A 68 -6.63 11.88 -0.62
C GLY A 68 -6.24 13.17 0.10
N SER A 69 -4.95 13.33 0.37
CA SER A 69 -4.39 14.52 1.01
C SER A 69 -4.45 15.77 0.14
N THR A 70 -4.69 15.66 -1.17
CA THR A 70 -4.68 16.76 -2.16
C THR A 70 -3.35 17.50 -2.35
N GLY A 71 -2.33 17.15 -1.56
CA GLY A 71 -0.99 17.75 -1.65
C GLY A 71 0.07 16.94 -0.91
N SER A 72 1.30 17.43 -0.91
CA SER A 72 2.40 16.91 -0.09
C SER A 72 2.25 17.39 1.36
N ARG A 73 2.97 16.73 2.29
CA ARG A 73 2.97 17.12 3.72
C ARG A 73 3.42 18.57 3.96
N LEU A 74 4.26 19.13 3.09
CA LEU A 74 4.77 20.51 3.24
C LEU A 74 3.77 21.56 2.75
N LEU A 75 2.92 21.19 1.78
CA LEU A 75 1.91 22.08 1.21
C LEU A 75 0.57 21.78 1.91
N ASP A 76 -0.48 21.52 1.14
CA ASP A 76 -1.84 21.35 1.67
C ASP A 76 -2.19 19.89 2.04
N GLY A 77 -1.20 19.00 2.09
CA GLY A 77 -1.40 17.56 2.29
C GLY A 77 -1.24 17.04 3.71
N ASN A 78 -0.90 17.90 4.68
CA ASN A 78 -0.83 17.50 6.07
C ASN A 78 -2.20 17.58 6.75
N SER A 79 -2.45 16.69 7.72
CA SER A 79 -3.70 16.71 8.48
C SER A 79 -3.46 16.33 9.93
N ARG A 80 -4.35 16.82 10.81
CA ARG A 80 -4.34 16.42 12.23
C ARG A 80 -4.45 14.91 12.39
N TYR A 81 -5.21 14.25 11.52
CA TYR A 81 -5.36 12.80 11.55
C TYR A 81 -4.03 12.07 11.27
N ALA A 82 -3.22 12.57 10.33
CA ALA A 82 -1.89 12.02 10.06
C ALA A 82 -0.93 12.21 11.25
N GLU A 83 -0.92 13.40 11.87
CA GLU A 83 -0.07 13.67 13.05
C GLU A 83 -0.52 12.88 14.29
N ASP A 84 -1.83 12.71 14.50
CA ASP A 84 -2.39 11.89 15.57
C ASP A 84 -1.96 10.42 15.41
N LEU A 85 -1.98 9.91 14.17
CA LEU A 85 -1.51 8.56 13.86
C LEU A 85 0.00 8.41 14.07
N GLU A 86 0.82 9.39 13.68
CA GLU A 86 2.27 9.39 13.94
C GLU A 86 2.56 9.33 15.44
N ARG A 87 1.84 10.11 16.26
CA ARG A 87 1.98 10.06 17.72
C ARG A 87 1.56 8.71 18.30
N LEU A 88 0.46 8.13 17.78
CA LEU A 88 0.00 6.80 18.18
C LEU A 88 1.06 5.74 17.87
N ILE A 89 1.65 5.76 16.68
CA ILE A 89 2.70 4.83 16.25
C ILE A 89 3.95 4.99 17.11
N ALA A 90 4.41 6.23 17.34
CA ALA A 90 5.55 6.50 18.21
C ALA A 90 5.33 5.94 19.62
N HIS A 91 4.15 6.18 20.20
CA HIS A 91 3.78 5.65 21.51
C HIS A 91 3.75 4.11 21.54
N PHE A 92 3.13 3.48 20.53
CA PHE A 92 3.05 2.03 20.41
C PHE A 92 4.44 1.36 20.34
N HIS A 93 5.40 2.01 19.67
CA HIS A 93 6.77 1.52 19.53
C HIS A 93 7.73 1.98 20.63
N HIS A 94 7.26 2.76 21.62
CA HIS A 94 8.12 3.40 22.63
C HIS A 94 9.26 4.23 22.01
N ALA A 95 8.99 4.92 20.90
CA ALA A 95 9.93 5.78 20.19
C ALA A 95 9.63 7.26 20.46
N GLU A 96 10.63 8.13 20.25
CA GLU A 96 10.48 9.58 20.43
C GLU A 96 9.55 10.20 19.37
N ALA A 97 9.57 9.66 18.15
CA ALA A 97 8.76 10.13 17.03
C ALA A 97 8.48 9.00 16.02
N ALA A 98 7.49 9.20 15.16
CA ALA A 98 7.23 8.37 13.98
C ALA A 98 6.87 9.25 12.79
N LEU A 99 7.07 8.72 11.57
CA LEU A 99 6.79 9.41 10.32
C LEU A 99 6.16 8.44 9.32
N ILE A 100 5.06 8.85 8.70
CA ILE A 100 4.34 8.02 7.72
C ILE A 100 4.90 8.25 6.31
N PHE A 101 5.13 7.15 5.60
CA PHE A 101 5.45 7.09 4.17
C PHE A 101 4.36 6.33 3.40
N ASN A 102 4.37 6.41 2.06
CA ASN A 102 3.36 5.77 1.21
C ASN A 102 3.43 4.22 1.23
N SER A 103 4.59 3.65 1.55
CA SER A 103 4.79 2.21 1.69
C SER A 103 6.05 1.95 2.54
N GLY A 104 6.04 0.84 3.28
CA GLY A 104 7.20 0.29 3.99
C GLY A 104 7.68 -1.02 3.40
#